data_AF-A0A427AGV2-F1
#
_entry.id   AF-A0A427AGV2-F1
#
_cell.length_a   1.000
_cell.length_b   1.000
_cell.length_c   1.000
_cell.angle_alpha   90.00
_cell.angle_beta   90.00
_cell.angle_gamma   90.00
#
_symmetry.space_group_name_H-M   'P 1'
#
loop_
_entity.id
_entity.type
_entity.pdbx_description
1 polymer ?
#
loop_
_entity_poly.entity_id
_entity_poly.type
_entity_poly.pdbx_seq_one_letter_code
_entity_poly.pdbx_strand_id
1 'polypeptide(L)'
;MHLLVCLVHILSSLKKWLLAYIISFGLLSKYQNLRLDMLNCLAVVVDSEEAKDTTKIKQLLCWLLTMDIKNITLYDMQGVLKKTLGNDLMSLTKTSTRSCSVDDVKMMASVFQMENMTVEILSLSDGKEGIAKAATFLCSKYMKDDSVSCNKSEPAFTESDVANALNAIGYCAPEPQLLLIYGPARCHLGFPPWRLTYTEIV
;
A
#
# COMPACT_ATOMS: atom_id res chain seq x y z
N MET A 1 -37.97 28.09 -9.07
CA MET A 1 -36.77 27.50 -9.70
C MET A 1 -35.76 26.98 -8.67
N HIS A 2 -35.24 27.80 -7.74
CA HIS A 2 -34.25 27.35 -6.73
C HIS A 2 -34.69 26.16 -5.86
N LEU A 3 -35.95 26.12 -5.43
CA LEU A 3 -36.46 25.06 -4.55
C LEU A 3 -36.50 23.69 -5.24
N LEU A 4 -36.79 23.66 -6.55
CA LEU A 4 -36.79 22.45 -7.37
C LEU A 4 -35.37 21.91 -7.56
N VAL A 5 -34.40 22.80 -7.76
CA VAL A 5 -32.97 22.46 -7.90
C VAL A 5 -32.43 21.87 -6.60
N CYS A 6 -32.75 22.48 -5.45
CA CYS A 6 -32.39 21.94 -4.13
C CYS A 6 -32.99 20.55 -3.90
N LEU A 7 -34.26 20.35 -4.25
CA LEU A 7 -34.93 19.06 -4.11
C LEU A 7 -34.24 17.97 -4.94
N VAL A 8 -33.88 18.27 -6.19
CA VAL A 8 -33.16 17.34 -7.08
C VAL A 8 -31.76 16.99 -6.53
N HIS A 9 -31.03 17.96 -6.00
CA HIS A 9 -29.73 17.71 -5.38
C HIS A 9 -29.84 16.83 -4.13
N ILE A 10 -30.83 17.08 -3.26
CA ILE A 10 -31.06 16.25 -2.07
C ILE A 10 -31.42 14.82 -2.47
N LEU A 11 -32.31 14.63 -3.44
CA LEU A 11 -32.69 13.31 -3.96
C LEU A 11 -31.49 12.57 -4.58
N SER A 12 -30.62 13.27 -5.31
CA SER A 12 -29.39 12.71 -5.85
C SER A 12 -28.41 12.30 -4.75
N SER A 13 -28.20 13.14 -3.74
CA SER A 13 -27.33 12.82 -2.60
C SER A 13 -27.86 11.66 -1.77
N LEU A 14 -29.18 11.60 -1.56
CA LEU A 14 -29.83 10.49 -0.85
C LEU A 14 -29.67 9.17 -1.61
N LYS A 15 -29.80 9.18 -2.94
CA LYS A 15 -29.53 8.00 -3.78
C LYS A 15 -28.09 7.52 -3.65
N LYS A 16 -27.10 8.42 -3.67
CA LYS A 16 -25.69 8.06 -3.48
C LYS A 16 -25.44 7.46 -2.09
N TRP A 17 -26.05 8.04 -1.07
CA TRP A 17 -25.91 7.57 0.31
C TRP A 17 -26.56 6.20 0.53
N LEU A 18 -27.79 6.01 0.02
CA LEU A 18 -28.47 4.72 0.02
C LEU A 18 -27.67 3.67 -0.76
N LEU A 19 -27.13 4.02 -1.92
CA LEU A 19 -26.32 3.09 -2.71
C LEU A 19 -25.06 2.68 -1.95
N ALA A 20 -24.33 3.63 -1.35
CA ALA A 20 -23.16 3.34 -0.53
C ALA A 20 -23.53 2.47 0.68
N TYR A 21 -24.64 2.78 1.36
CA TYR A 21 -25.16 2.00 2.48
C TYR A 21 -25.51 0.57 2.07
N ILE A 22 -26.21 0.39 0.95
CA ILE A 22 -26.59 -0.93 0.41
C ILE A 22 -25.35 -1.73 -0.03
N ILE A 23 -24.33 -1.07 -0.59
CA ILE A 23 -23.05 -1.70 -0.95
C ILE A 23 -22.32 -2.17 0.32
N SER A 24 -22.21 -1.32 1.33
CA SER A 24 -21.58 -1.68 2.62
C SER A 24 -22.32 -2.80 3.34
N PHE A 25 -23.64 -2.94 3.14
CA PHE A 25 -24.44 -4.03 3.71
C PHE A 25 -24.37 -5.34 2.88
N GLY A 26 -23.70 -5.35 1.73
CA GLY A 26 -23.55 -6.54 0.89
C GLY A 26 -24.85 -7.03 0.21
N LEU A 27 -25.89 -6.19 0.17
CA LEU A 27 -27.23 -6.57 -0.31
C LEU A 27 -27.32 -6.64 -1.85
N LEU A 28 -26.39 -6.00 -2.57
CA LEU A 28 -26.32 -6.08 -4.03
C LEU A 28 -25.43 -7.27 -4.47
N SER A 29 -26.04 -8.26 -5.12
CA SER A 29 -25.31 -9.40 -5.71
C SER A 29 -24.23 -9.02 -6.71
N LYS A 30 -24.36 -7.85 -7.36
CA LYS A 30 -23.34 -7.30 -8.28
C LYS A 30 -22.02 -6.95 -7.59
N TYR A 31 -22.04 -6.69 -6.27
CA TYR A 31 -20.85 -6.38 -5.45
C TYR A 31 -20.49 -7.52 -4.48
N GLN A 32 -21.30 -8.58 -4.40
CA GLN A 32 -20.98 -9.81 -3.65
C GLN A 32 -19.79 -10.58 -4.24
N ASN A 33 -19.41 -10.30 -5.49
CA ASN A 33 -18.31 -10.96 -6.18
C ASN A 33 -16.93 -10.30 -5.97
N LEU A 34 -16.81 -9.26 -5.13
CA LEU A 34 -15.49 -8.82 -4.69
C LEU A 34 -14.96 -9.88 -3.73
N ARG A 35 -14.26 -10.87 -4.31
CA ARG A 35 -13.56 -11.93 -3.61
C ARG A 35 -12.35 -11.37 -2.85
N LEU A 36 -12.63 -10.54 -1.84
CA LEU A 36 -11.63 -10.00 -0.93
C LEU A 36 -10.99 -11.11 -0.08
N ASP A 37 -11.65 -12.28 0.02
CA ASP A 37 -11.09 -13.53 0.56
C ASP A 37 -9.82 -13.99 -0.18
N MET A 38 -9.66 -13.59 -1.44
CA MET A 38 -8.49 -13.91 -2.26
C MET A 38 -7.40 -12.81 -2.21
N LEU A 39 -7.71 -11.66 -1.60
CA LEU A 39 -6.84 -10.49 -1.58
C LEU A 39 -5.85 -10.56 -0.40
N ASN A 40 -4.71 -11.19 -0.65
CA ASN A 40 -3.61 -11.34 0.30
C ASN A 40 -2.74 -10.08 0.42
N CYS A 41 -2.62 -9.28 -0.65
CA CYS A 41 -1.81 -8.07 -0.67
C CYS A 41 -2.49 -6.93 -1.43
N LEU A 42 -2.73 -5.81 -0.75
CA LEU A 42 -3.31 -4.58 -1.29
C LEU A 42 -2.27 -3.46 -1.24
N ALA A 43 -2.11 -2.72 -2.32
CA ALA A 43 -1.34 -1.49 -2.34
C ALA A 43 -2.25 -0.26 -2.49
N VAL A 44 -1.93 0.81 -1.79
CA VAL A 44 -2.61 2.11 -1.88
C VAL A 44 -1.59 3.17 -2.20
N VAL A 45 -1.76 3.81 -3.36
CA VAL A 45 -0.98 4.97 -3.80
C VAL A 45 -1.77 6.21 -3.42
N VAL A 46 -1.15 7.08 -2.65
CA VAL A 46 -1.75 8.35 -2.22
C VAL A 46 -0.87 9.49 -2.70
N ASP A 47 -1.49 10.53 -3.26
CA ASP A 47 -0.80 11.77 -3.56
C ASP A 47 -0.16 12.36 -2.29
N SER A 48 1.06 12.90 -2.40
CA SER A 48 1.79 13.37 -1.23
C SER A 48 1.12 14.54 -0.51
N GLU A 49 0.25 15.31 -1.17
CA GLU A 49 -0.56 16.34 -0.49
C GLU A 49 -1.69 15.71 0.32
N GLU A 50 -2.36 14.68 -0.20
CA GLU A 50 -3.40 13.94 0.52
C GLU A 50 -2.82 13.12 1.67
N ALA A 51 -1.61 12.59 1.51
CA ALA A 51 -0.88 11.83 2.53
C ALA A 51 -0.57 12.64 3.80
N LYS A 52 -0.65 13.99 3.76
CA LYS A 52 -0.51 14.84 4.95
C LYS A 52 -1.66 14.67 5.93
N ASP A 53 -2.84 14.27 5.46
CA ASP A 53 -4.01 14.04 6.29
C ASP A 53 -3.96 12.64 6.93
N THR A 54 -3.18 12.52 7.99
CA THR A 54 -2.97 11.25 8.71
C THR A 54 -4.27 10.68 9.30
N THR A 55 -5.29 11.51 9.54
CA THR A 55 -6.59 11.04 10.05
C THR A 55 -7.32 10.20 9.01
N LYS A 56 -7.35 10.63 7.75
CA LYS A 56 -7.92 9.85 6.65
C LYS A 56 -7.14 8.57 6.38
N ILE A 57 -5.82 8.61 6.45
CA ILE A 57 -4.99 7.41 6.28
C ILE A 57 -5.26 6.39 7.39
N LYS A 58 -5.32 6.82 8.66
CA LYS A 58 -5.68 5.95 9.79
C LYS A 58 -7.09 5.37 9.63
N GLN A 59 -8.04 6.19 9.16
CA GLN A 59 -9.40 5.75 8.89
C GLN A 59 -9.46 4.71 7.75
N LEU A 60 -8.71 4.93 6.67
CA LEU A 60 -8.58 3.96 5.58
C LEU A 60 -8.00 2.64 6.08
N LEU A 61 -6.92 2.68 6.85
CA LEU A 61 -6.34 1.47 7.46
C LEU A 61 -7.36 0.73 8.33
N CYS A 62 -8.16 1.44 9.12
CA CYS A 62 -9.26 0.83 9.88
C CYS A 62 -10.29 0.13 8.98
N TRP A 63 -10.66 0.72 7.84
CA TRP A 63 -11.56 0.06 6.90
C TRP A 63 -10.93 -1.20 6.30
N LEU A 64 -9.66 -1.15 5.92
CA LEU A 64 -8.97 -2.29 5.34
C LEU A 64 -8.76 -3.43 6.36
N LEU A 65 -8.55 -3.09 7.63
CA LEU A 65 -8.55 -4.03 8.76
C LEU A 65 -9.89 -4.76 8.89
N THR A 66 -11.02 -4.04 8.77
CA THR A 66 -12.35 -4.67 8.83
C THR A 66 -12.65 -5.59 7.64
N MET A 67 -11.87 -5.51 6.57
CA MET A 67 -11.97 -6.36 5.38
C MET A 67 -11.07 -7.62 5.47
N ASP A 68 -10.40 -7.86 6.60
CA ASP A 68 -9.46 -8.98 6.84
C ASP A 68 -8.27 -9.04 5.84
N ILE A 69 -7.84 -7.87 5.35
CA ILE A 69 -6.69 -7.78 4.44
C ILE A 69 -5.40 -7.81 5.26
N LYS A 70 -4.58 -8.85 5.03
CA LYS A 70 -3.39 -9.14 5.87
C LYS A 70 -2.17 -8.28 5.55
N ASN A 71 -1.91 -8.00 4.27
CA ASN A 71 -0.72 -7.24 3.86
C ASN A 71 -1.13 -5.99 3.10
N ILE A 72 -0.71 -4.84 3.59
CA ILE A 72 -1.03 -3.55 2.98
C ILE A 72 0.24 -2.76 2.74
N THR A 73 0.39 -2.26 1.52
CA THR A 73 1.49 -1.39 1.12
C THR A 73 0.94 0.02 0.90
N LEU A 74 1.34 0.97 1.71
CA LEU A 74 1.05 2.39 1.51
C LEU A 74 2.21 3.05 0.76
N TYR A 75 1.90 3.84 -0.26
CA TYR A 75 2.90 4.54 -1.06
C TYR A 75 2.54 6.02 -1.22
N ASP A 76 3.53 6.89 -1.00
CA ASP A 76 3.48 8.27 -1.44
C ASP A 76 4.83 8.68 -2.05
N MET A 77 4.81 9.47 -3.11
CA MET A 77 6.02 9.75 -3.88
C MET A 77 7.11 10.47 -3.05
N GLN A 78 6.74 11.39 -2.16
CA GLN A 78 7.66 12.22 -1.37
C GLN A 78 8.07 11.60 -0.02
N GLY A 79 7.53 10.43 0.34
CA GLY A 79 7.79 9.77 1.62
C GLY A 79 7.20 10.51 2.83
N VAL A 80 6.11 11.25 2.66
CA VAL A 80 5.35 11.89 3.74
C VAL A 80 4.82 10.84 4.72
N LEU A 81 4.33 9.71 4.22
CA LEU A 81 3.80 8.61 5.05
C LEU A 81 4.91 7.97 5.87
N LYS A 82 6.10 7.76 5.31
CA LYS A 82 7.26 7.25 6.06
C LYS A 82 7.63 8.17 7.24
N LYS A 83 7.59 9.49 7.03
CA LYS A 83 7.94 10.48 8.05
C LYS A 83 6.88 10.59 9.15
N THR A 84 5.60 10.50 8.79
CA THR A 84 4.48 10.71 9.71
C THR A 84 4.06 9.41 10.40
N LEU A 85 3.69 8.40 9.62
CA LEU A 85 3.19 7.13 10.12
C LEU A 85 4.31 6.18 10.55
N GLY A 86 5.49 6.25 9.93
CA GLY A 86 6.63 5.43 10.34
C GLY A 86 7.05 5.70 11.80
N ASN A 87 7.01 6.96 12.22
CA ASN A 87 7.30 7.35 13.61
C ASN A 87 6.22 6.86 14.58
N ASP A 88 4.94 7.01 14.20
CA ASP A 88 3.79 6.54 15.00
C ASP A 88 3.83 5.01 15.16
N LEU A 89 4.02 4.25 14.09
CA LEU A 89 4.09 2.79 14.10
C LEU A 89 5.28 2.26 14.91
N MET A 90 6.43 2.94 14.82
CA MET A 90 7.61 2.62 15.61
C MET A 90 7.46 3.02 17.09
N SER A 91 6.61 4.00 17.42
CA SER A 91 6.27 4.33 18.80
C SER A 91 5.30 3.31 19.41
N LEU A 92 4.37 2.76 18.61
CA LEU A 92 3.37 1.78 19.02
C LEU A 92 3.99 0.41 19.37
N THR A 93 5.02 -0.01 18.64
CA THR A 93 5.78 -1.23 18.97
C THR A 93 6.58 -1.11 20.27
N LYS A 94 6.86 0.10 20.76
CA LYS A 94 7.59 0.35 22.03
C LYS A 94 6.66 0.51 23.24
N THR A 95 5.41 0.92 23.04
CA THR A 95 4.45 1.22 24.12
C THR A 95 3.56 0.04 24.54
N SER A 96 3.78 -1.16 24.00
CA SER A 96 3.14 -2.41 24.46
C SER A 96 3.35 -2.75 25.96
N THR A 97 4.01 -1.87 26.74
CA THR A 97 4.21 -2.00 28.20
C THR A 97 3.71 -0.83 29.03
N ARG A 98 2.92 0.13 28.51
CA ARG A 98 2.32 1.14 29.39
C ARG A 98 0.94 1.64 28.96
N SER A 99 -0.01 1.43 29.87
CA SER A 99 -1.40 1.86 29.82
C SER A 99 -1.57 3.37 29.77
N CYS A 100 -2.46 3.84 28.89
CA CYS A 100 -3.01 5.21 28.88
C CYS A 100 -4.51 5.20 28.47
N SER A 101 -5.13 6.37 28.59
CA SER A 101 -6.47 6.71 29.13
C SER A 101 -7.70 6.67 28.19
N VAL A 102 -8.87 7.05 28.74
CA VAL A 102 -10.23 6.58 28.41
C VAL A 102 -10.85 7.05 27.08
N ASP A 103 -10.25 7.99 26.33
CA ASP A 103 -10.68 8.29 24.94
C ASP A 103 -10.17 7.24 23.91
N ASP A 104 -9.32 6.32 24.37
CA ASP A 104 -8.59 5.34 23.57
C ASP A 104 -9.40 4.09 23.19
N VAL A 105 -10.71 3.96 23.44
CA VAL A 105 -11.38 2.65 23.21
C VAL A 105 -11.49 2.29 21.72
N LYS A 106 -11.79 3.27 20.85
CA LYS A 106 -11.84 3.05 19.39
C LYS A 106 -10.44 2.92 18.79
N MET A 107 -9.46 3.65 19.35
CA MET A 107 -8.06 3.59 18.94
C MET A 107 -7.39 2.28 19.42
N MET A 108 -7.70 1.81 20.63
CA MET A 108 -7.25 0.53 21.19
C MET A 108 -7.76 -0.65 20.37
N ALA A 109 -9.05 -0.65 19.98
CA ALA A 109 -9.59 -1.70 19.12
C ALA A 109 -8.83 -1.77 17.78
N SER A 110 -8.49 -0.62 17.18
CA SER A 110 -7.65 -0.56 15.97
C SER A 110 -6.17 -0.90 16.22
N VAL A 111 -5.65 -0.69 17.44
CA VAL A 111 -4.26 -1.02 17.82
C VAL A 111 -4.08 -2.53 18.05
N PHE A 112 -5.02 -3.20 18.73
CA PHE A 112 -5.01 -4.66 18.90
C PHE A 112 -5.27 -5.40 17.58
N GLN A 113 -6.02 -4.82 16.64
CA GLN A 113 -6.27 -5.43 15.33
C GLN A 113 -5.10 -5.29 14.35
N MET A 114 -4.22 -4.31 14.56
CA MET A 114 -3.04 -4.12 13.71
C MET A 114 -1.95 -5.18 13.96
N GLU A 115 -2.03 -5.96 15.04
CA GLU A 115 -1.12 -7.11 15.27
C GLU A 115 -1.26 -8.20 14.20
N ASN A 116 -2.43 -8.29 13.53
CA ASN A 116 -2.70 -9.27 12.48
C ASN A 116 -2.47 -8.73 11.05
N MET A 117 -2.06 -7.46 10.92
CA MET A 117 -1.95 -6.76 9.65
C MET A 117 -0.54 -6.21 9.47
N THR A 118 0.13 -6.62 8.40
CA THR A 118 1.45 -6.09 8.05
C THR A 118 1.28 -4.86 7.16
N VAL A 119 1.67 -3.69 7.68
CA VAL A 119 1.67 -2.43 6.92
C VAL A 119 3.10 -2.09 6.49
N GLU A 120 3.34 -2.12 5.19
CA GLU A 120 4.57 -1.67 4.54
C GLU A 120 4.37 -0.23 4.05
N ILE A 121 5.36 0.64 4.25
CA ILE A 121 5.31 2.04 3.79
C ILE A 121 6.45 2.30 2.82
N LEU A 122 6.11 2.75 1.62
CA LEU A 122 7.04 2.96 0.50
C LEU A 122 7.04 4.41 0.03
N SER A 123 8.13 4.77 -0.65
CA SER A 123 8.33 6.05 -1.31
C SER A 123 9.05 5.89 -2.65
N LEU A 124 9.25 6.97 -3.40
CA LEU A 124 9.89 6.93 -4.72
C LEU A 124 11.28 6.26 -4.72
N SER A 125 12.03 6.42 -3.62
CA SER A 125 13.33 5.76 -3.40
C SER A 125 13.28 4.23 -3.45
N ASP A 126 12.11 3.64 -3.29
CA ASP A 126 11.90 2.20 -3.26
C ASP A 126 11.52 1.63 -4.63
N GLY A 127 11.26 2.50 -5.60
CA GLY A 127 10.97 2.10 -6.97
C GLY A 127 12.25 1.93 -7.78
N LYS A 128 12.47 2.85 -8.73
CA LYS A 128 13.60 2.76 -9.69
C LYS A 128 14.97 2.77 -9.00
N GLU A 129 15.11 3.53 -7.92
CA GLU A 129 16.35 3.59 -7.16
C GLU A 129 16.65 2.24 -6.47
N GLY A 130 15.64 1.57 -5.91
CA GLY A 130 15.78 0.22 -5.38
C GLY A 130 16.24 -0.78 -6.44
N ILE A 131 15.67 -0.72 -7.64
CA ILE A 131 16.08 -1.55 -8.78
C ILE A 131 17.53 -1.27 -9.19
N ALA A 132 17.94 0.01 -9.25
CA ALA A 132 19.33 0.37 -9.57
C ALA A 132 20.32 -0.16 -8.51
N LYS A 133 19.94 -0.14 -7.23
CA LYS A 133 20.73 -0.74 -6.14
C LYS A 133 20.86 -2.25 -6.31
N ALA A 134 19.77 -2.95 -6.67
CA ALA A 134 19.79 -4.39 -6.90
C ALA A 134 20.66 -4.76 -8.12
N ALA A 135 20.57 -3.99 -9.20
CA ALA A 135 21.43 -4.16 -10.37
C ALA A 135 22.92 -3.96 -10.02
N THR A 136 23.22 -2.91 -9.25
CA THR A 136 24.59 -2.65 -8.75
C THR A 136 25.10 -3.81 -7.90
N PHE A 137 24.25 -4.37 -7.03
CA PHE A 137 24.56 -5.55 -6.22
C PHE A 137 24.88 -6.78 -7.07
N LEU A 138 24.06 -7.08 -8.09
CA LEU A 138 24.28 -8.20 -9.01
C LEU A 138 25.58 -8.07 -9.79
N CYS A 139 25.81 -6.92 -10.41
CA CYS A 139 27.04 -6.67 -11.17
C CYS A 139 28.27 -6.79 -10.28
N SER A 140 28.22 -6.23 -9.07
CA SER A 140 29.33 -6.30 -8.12
C SER A 140 29.62 -7.73 -7.68
N LYS A 141 28.58 -8.55 -7.48
CA LYS A 141 28.72 -9.96 -7.12
C LYS A 141 29.37 -10.76 -8.26
N TYR A 142 28.86 -10.59 -9.48
CA TYR A 142 29.41 -11.24 -10.67
C TYR A 142 30.91 -10.92 -10.86
N MET A 143 31.31 -9.66 -10.68
CA MET A 143 32.71 -9.24 -10.84
C MET A 143 33.64 -9.79 -9.75
N LYS A 144 33.16 -10.01 -8.52
CA LYS A 144 33.97 -10.53 -7.41
C LYS A 144 34.18 -12.05 -7.49
N ASP A 145 33.18 -12.78 -7.95
CA ASP A 145 33.29 -14.22 -8.19
C ASP A 145 34.29 -14.55 -9.31
N ASP A 146 34.72 -13.55 -10.08
CA ASP A 146 35.47 -13.70 -11.34
C ASP A 146 36.97 -13.45 -11.27
N SER A 147 37.56 -13.38 -10.07
CA SER A 147 39.02 -13.24 -9.93
C SER A 147 39.85 -14.41 -10.50
N VAL A 148 39.23 -15.40 -11.17
CA VAL A 148 39.84 -16.67 -11.60
C VAL A 148 39.76 -16.96 -13.12
N SER A 149 38.95 -16.28 -13.94
CA SER A 149 38.82 -16.67 -15.37
C SER A 149 38.71 -15.50 -16.36
N CYS A 150 39.62 -15.45 -17.34
CA CYS A 150 39.86 -14.32 -18.25
C CYS A 150 38.99 -14.32 -19.53
N ASN A 151 37.91 -15.10 -19.60
CA ASN A 151 37.07 -15.19 -20.80
C ASN A 151 35.60 -15.31 -20.38
N LYS A 152 34.80 -14.24 -20.51
CA LYS A 152 33.34 -14.38 -20.35
C LYS A 152 32.52 -13.73 -21.44
N SER A 153 31.52 -14.52 -21.85
CA SER A 153 30.29 -14.10 -22.51
C SER A 153 29.50 -13.13 -21.64
N GLU A 154 28.64 -12.33 -22.25
CA GLU A 154 27.74 -11.40 -21.57
C GLU A 154 27.01 -12.07 -20.39
N PRO A 155 26.85 -11.36 -19.25
CA PRO A 155 26.15 -11.91 -18.09
C PRO A 155 24.68 -12.14 -18.43
N ALA A 156 24.25 -13.40 -18.37
CA ALA A 156 22.85 -13.79 -18.54
C ALA A 156 22.14 -13.80 -17.19
N PHE A 157 21.62 -12.64 -16.77
CA PHE A 157 20.82 -12.52 -15.56
C PHE A 157 19.37 -12.98 -15.83
N THR A 158 18.83 -13.79 -14.92
CA THR A 158 17.43 -14.22 -14.92
C THR A 158 16.56 -13.32 -14.03
N GLU A 159 15.25 -13.39 -14.20
CA GLU A 159 14.29 -12.71 -13.31
C GLU A 159 14.50 -13.10 -11.84
N SER A 160 14.79 -14.39 -11.58
CA SER A 160 15.09 -14.91 -10.25
C SER A 160 16.35 -14.28 -9.66
N ASP A 161 17.38 -13.99 -10.47
CA ASP A 161 18.59 -13.32 -9.99
C ASP A 161 18.27 -11.88 -9.53
N VAL A 162 17.44 -11.16 -10.28
CA VAL A 162 16.99 -9.80 -9.92
C VAL A 162 16.12 -9.82 -8.68
N ALA A 163 15.18 -10.77 -8.57
CA ALA A 163 14.34 -10.95 -7.38
C ALA A 163 15.19 -11.26 -6.14
N ASN A 164 16.18 -12.15 -6.27
CA ASN A 164 17.12 -12.46 -5.19
C ASN A 164 17.96 -11.26 -4.77
N ALA A 165 18.38 -10.44 -5.73
CA ALA A 165 19.12 -9.22 -5.47
C ALA A 165 18.27 -8.18 -4.74
N LEU A 166 17.02 -7.95 -5.19
CA LEU A 166 16.05 -7.10 -4.52
C LEU A 166 15.79 -7.59 -3.09
N ASN A 167 15.66 -8.90 -2.88
CA ASN A 167 15.54 -9.46 -1.54
C ASN A 167 16.77 -9.17 -0.68
N ALA A 168 17.97 -9.36 -1.21
CA ALA A 168 19.24 -9.11 -0.49
C ALA A 168 19.41 -7.64 -0.06
N ILE A 169 18.84 -6.69 -0.80
CA ILE A 169 18.87 -5.26 -0.45
C ILE A 169 17.65 -4.80 0.36
N GLY A 170 16.81 -5.72 0.83
CA GLY A 170 15.66 -5.43 1.71
C GLY A 170 14.36 -5.06 0.99
N TYR A 171 14.27 -5.27 -0.31
CA TYR A 171 13.07 -5.02 -1.13
C TYR A 171 12.26 -6.31 -1.37
N CYS A 172 12.17 -7.17 -0.36
CA CYS A 172 11.46 -8.46 -0.40
C CYS A 172 10.02 -8.32 0.09
N ALA A 173 9.16 -7.74 -0.73
CA ALA A 173 7.75 -7.59 -0.38
C ALA A 173 6.86 -8.20 -1.47
N PRO A 174 5.71 -8.79 -1.09
CA PRO A 174 4.83 -9.48 -2.02
C PRO A 174 4.29 -8.52 -3.08
N GLU A 175 4.04 -9.05 -4.28
CA GLU A 175 3.38 -8.28 -5.33
C GLU A 175 1.93 -8.01 -4.91
N PRO A 176 1.46 -6.74 -4.93
CA PRO A 176 0.07 -6.44 -4.67
C PRO A 176 -0.81 -7.03 -5.77
N GLN A 177 -1.93 -7.62 -5.36
CA GLN A 177 -2.95 -8.09 -6.30
C GLN A 177 -3.84 -6.95 -6.79
N LEU A 178 -4.01 -5.93 -5.94
CA LEU A 178 -4.81 -4.73 -6.23
C LEU A 178 -4.01 -3.48 -5.83
N LEU A 179 -4.06 -2.46 -6.68
CA LEU A 179 -3.49 -1.14 -6.47
C LEU A 179 -4.61 -0.10 -6.55
N LEU A 180 -4.90 0.56 -5.43
CA LEU A 180 -5.83 1.68 -5.36
C LEU A 180 -5.07 2.99 -5.52
N ILE A 181 -5.46 3.82 -6.49
CA ILE A 181 -4.80 5.10 -6.74
C ILE A 181 -5.70 6.26 -6.30
N TYR A 182 -5.28 6.95 -5.23
CA TYR A 182 -5.86 8.18 -4.74
C TYR A 182 -4.95 9.35 -5.10
N GLY A 183 -5.25 10.03 -6.20
CA GLY A 183 -4.48 11.19 -6.61
C GLY A 183 -5.09 11.91 -7.82
N PRO A 184 -4.59 13.12 -8.12
CA PRO A 184 -5.14 13.96 -9.18
C PRO A 184 -4.88 13.42 -10.59
N ALA A 185 -3.91 12.52 -10.74
CA ALA A 185 -3.51 11.93 -12.01
C ALA A 185 -3.76 10.42 -12.02
N ARG A 186 -4.17 9.89 -13.18
CA ARG A 186 -4.32 8.45 -13.43
C ARG A 186 -2.95 7.80 -13.72
N CYS A 187 -2.04 7.86 -12.75
CA CYS A 187 -0.76 7.19 -12.83
C CYS A 187 -0.36 6.65 -11.45
N HIS A 188 0.53 5.66 -11.44
CA HIS A 188 1.00 4.98 -10.22
C HIS A 188 2.08 5.77 -9.46
N LEU A 189 2.32 7.04 -9.83
CA LEU A 189 3.22 7.99 -9.15
C LEU A 189 4.64 7.47 -8.86
N GLY A 190 5.14 6.51 -9.65
CA GLY A 190 6.45 5.90 -9.47
C GLY A 190 6.50 4.74 -8.47
N PHE A 191 5.34 4.17 -8.10
CA PHE A 191 5.24 2.92 -7.35
C PHE A 191 6.18 1.86 -7.93
N PRO A 192 6.83 1.00 -7.12
CA PRO A 192 7.85 0.06 -7.59
C PRO A 192 7.39 -0.79 -8.78
N PRO A 193 7.96 -0.57 -9.99
CA PRO A 193 7.41 -1.17 -11.20
C PRO A 193 7.65 -2.68 -11.26
N TRP A 194 8.70 -3.19 -10.59
CA TRP A 194 8.99 -4.61 -10.48
C TRP A 194 7.88 -5.39 -9.74
N ARG A 195 7.03 -4.71 -8.97
CA ARG A 195 5.94 -5.33 -8.21
C ARG A 195 4.57 -5.26 -8.91
N LEU A 196 4.50 -4.74 -10.13
CA LEU A 196 3.24 -4.47 -10.84
C LEU A 196 2.89 -5.49 -11.93
N THR A 197 3.58 -6.63 -12.00
CA THR A 197 3.51 -7.57 -13.12
C THR A 197 2.09 -8.07 -13.40
N TYR A 198 1.34 -8.42 -12.34
CA TYR A 198 -0.03 -8.94 -12.43
C TYR A 198 -1.02 -8.18 -11.53
N THR A 199 -0.72 -6.93 -11.21
CA THR A 199 -1.52 -6.12 -10.29
C THR A 199 -2.72 -5.50 -11.02
N GLU A 200 -3.92 -5.68 -10.47
CA GLU A 200 -5.10 -4.93 -10.90
C GLU A 200 -5.03 -3.48 -10.41
N ILE A 201 -5.32 -2.51 -11.27
CA ILE A 201 -5.20 -1.08 -10.94
C ILE A 201 -6.59 -0.42 -11.02
N VAL A 202 -6.99 0.24 -9.94
CA VAL A 202 -8.30 0.89 -9.78
C VAL A 202 -8.15 2.35 -9.40
#